data_AF-A0A969GGY6-F1
#
_entry.id   AF-A0A969GGY6-F1
#
_cell.length_a   1.000
_cell.length_b   1.000
_cell.length_c   1.000
_cell.angle_alpha   90.00
_cell.angle_beta   90.00
_cell.angle_gamma   90.00
#
_symmetry.space_group_name_H-M   'P 1'
#
loop_
_entity.id
_entity.type
_entity.pdbx_description
1 polymer ?
#
loop_
_entity_poly.entity_id
_entity_poly.type
_entity_poly.pdbx_seq_one_letter_code
_entity_poly.pdbx_strand_id
1 'polypeptide(L)'
;MYALFVYWLDRYEKEPKALIGAAFFWGVVIAAGGAFILNTVFGIGLYMFTGSESVAEFGTASIIAPVIEEILKGLAVAVVFFLFRKEFDSVLDGIIYGSIVGLGFAATENTLYIYRNGYLEGGWEGLFVLVIIRVILVGWMHAFLQPSQALVLQLRA
;
A
#
# COMPACT_ATOMS: atom_id res chain seq x y z
N MET A 1 14.88 6.39 -5.47
CA MET A 1 14.43 7.28 -6.58
C MET A 1 13.08 7.92 -6.31
N TYR A 2 12.02 7.16 -5.98
CA TYR A 2 10.70 7.75 -5.75
C TYR A 2 10.58 8.62 -4.48
N ALA A 3 11.11 8.17 -3.34
CA ALA A 3 11.12 8.99 -2.13
C ALA A 3 11.86 10.32 -2.36
N LEU A 4 12.84 10.36 -3.27
CA LEU A 4 13.53 11.58 -3.68
C LEU A 4 12.64 12.46 -4.59
N PHE A 5 11.76 11.90 -5.41
CA PHE A 5 10.82 12.66 -6.25
C PHE A 5 9.69 13.27 -5.41
N VAL A 6 9.11 12.52 -4.47
CA VAL A 6 8.14 13.07 -3.49
C VAL A 6 8.80 14.14 -2.64
N TYR A 7 10.01 13.88 -2.11
CA TYR A 7 10.79 14.87 -1.37
C TYR A 7 11.21 16.08 -2.21
N TRP A 8 11.27 15.94 -3.54
CA TRP A 8 11.55 17.05 -4.46
C TRP A 8 10.30 17.87 -4.79
N LEU A 9 9.13 17.24 -4.78
CA LEU A 9 7.82 17.90 -4.86
C LEU A 9 7.52 18.70 -3.58
N ASP A 10 8.00 18.19 -2.44
CA ASP A 10 7.89 18.77 -1.10
C ASP A 10 8.86 19.95 -0.87
N ARG A 11 8.88 20.89 -1.83
CA ARG A 11 9.86 21.98 -1.88
C ARG A 11 9.51 23.16 -0.97
N TYR A 12 8.28 23.22 -0.47
CA TYR A 12 7.74 24.42 0.20
C TYR A 12 7.53 24.25 1.72
N GLU A 13 7.17 23.06 2.23
CA GLU A 13 7.10 22.78 3.68
C GLU A 13 7.63 21.38 3.95
N LYS A 14 8.73 21.24 4.70
CA LYS A 14 9.35 19.92 4.91
C LYS A 14 8.67 19.18 6.03
N GLU A 15 7.94 18.13 5.69
CA GLU A 15 7.31 17.24 6.64
C GLU A 15 8.32 16.59 7.62
N PRO A 16 7.95 16.30 8.88
CA PRO A 16 8.84 15.67 9.85
C PRO A 16 9.28 14.30 9.35
N LYS A 17 10.60 14.11 9.18
CA LYS A 17 11.19 12.83 8.71
C LYS A 17 10.74 11.63 9.55
N ALA A 18 10.46 11.83 10.83
CA ALA A 18 9.95 10.81 11.73
C ALA A 18 8.54 10.34 11.33
N LEU A 19 7.65 11.25 10.92
CA LEU A 19 6.30 10.93 10.47
C LEU A 19 6.33 10.25 9.10
N ILE A 20 7.17 10.70 8.17
CA ILE A 20 7.40 10.02 6.89
C ILE A 20 7.90 8.58 7.14
N GLY A 21 8.87 8.41 8.04
CA GLY A 21 9.37 7.09 8.41
C GLY A 21 8.28 6.21 9.02
N ALA A 22 7.50 6.74 9.96
CA ALA A 22 6.39 6.02 10.59
C ALA A 22 5.31 5.62 9.58
N ALA A 23 4.96 6.51 8.66
CA ALA A 23 4.01 6.25 7.56
C ALA A 23 4.51 5.12 6.65
N PHE A 24 5.80 5.14 6.28
CA PHE A 24 6.40 4.05 5.51
C PHE A 24 6.36 2.72 6.26
N PHE A 25 6.77 2.72 7.54
CA PHE A 25 6.73 1.52 8.38
C PHE A 25 5.31 0.99 8.60
N TRP A 26 4.32 1.88 8.72
CA TRP A 26 2.92 1.49 8.75
C TRP A 26 2.53 0.73 7.48
N GLY A 27 2.91 1.26 6.30
CA GLY A 27 2.71 0.57 5.02
C GLY A 27 3.34 -0.82 4.98
N VAL A 28 4.61 -0.93 5.36
CA VAL A 28 5.39 -2.18 5.33
C VAL A 28 4.82 -3.24 6.27
N VAL A 29 4.49 -2.85 7.51
CA VAL A 29 4.19 -3.81 8.58
C VAL A 29 2.69 -3.94 8.81
N ILE A 30 2.01 -2.82 9.06
CA ILE A 30 0.62 -2.83 9.53
C ILE A 30 -0.31 -3.04 8.34
N ALA A 31 -0.14 -2.29 7.26
CA ALA A 31 -1.00 -2.41 6.09
C ALA A 31 -0.76 -3.74 5.36
N ALA A 32 0.50 -4.08 5.02
CA ALA A 32 0.77 -5.33 4.32
C ALA A 32 0.53 -6.57 5.21
N GLY A 33 0.98 -6.55 6.47
CA GLY A 33 0.75 -7.65 7.40
C GLY A 33 -0.72 -7.82 7.79
N GLY A 34 -1.42 -6.72 8.04
CA GLY A 34 -2.86 -6.72 8.28
C GLY A 34 -3.66 -7.23 7.09
N ALA A 35 -3.30 -6.80 5.87
CA ALA A 35 -3.94 -7.27 4.65
C ALA A 35 -3.72 -8.77 4.48
N PHE A 36 -2.51 -9.27 4.69
CA PHE A 36 -2.21 -10.71 4.63
C PHE A 36 -3.10 -11.53 5.58
N ILE A 37 -3.20 -11.12 6.85
CA ILE A 37 -4.01 -11.81 7.85
C ILE A 37 -5.49 -11.75 7.48
N LEU A 38 -6.02 -10.55 7.23
CA LEU A 38 -7.44 -10.38 6.97
C LEU A 38 -7.87 -11.04 5.67
N ASN A 39 -7.11 -10.91 4.59
CA ASN A 39 -7.40 -11.58 3.31
C ASN A 39 -7.47 -13.10 3.49
N THR A 40 -6.58 -13.67 4.32
CA THR A 40 -6.60 -15.10 4.65
C THR A 40 -7.87 -15.48 5.42
N VAL A 41 -8.22 -14.72 6.47
CA VAL A 41 -9.42 -14.98 7.29
C VAL A 41 -10.69 -14.90 6.45
N PHE A 42 -10.83 -13.84 5.64
CA PHE A 42 -11.98 -13.68 4.76
C PHE A 42 -12.03 -14.73 3.65
N GLY A 43 -10.88 -15.14 3.10
CA GLY A 43 -10.81 -16.22 2.11
C GLY A 43 -11.28 -17.57 2.67
N ILE A 44 -10.85 -17.92 3.88
CA ILE A 44 -11.34 -19.11 4.59
C ILE A 44 -12.85 -19.00 4.84
N GLY A 45 -13.34 -17.84 5.27
CA GLY A 45 -14.78 -17.60 5.44
C GLY A 45 -15.57 -17.79 4.14
N LEU A 46 -15.08 -17.26 3.02
CA LEU A 46 -15.71 -17.40 1.71
C LEU A 46 -15.72 -18.86 1.25
N TYR A 47 -14.63 -19.58 1.47
CA TYR A 47 -14.54 -21.01 1.18
C TYR A 47 -15.55 -21.82 2.01
N MET A 48 -15.64 -21.57 3.32
CA MET A 48 -16.61 -22.25 4.18
C MET A 48 -18.07 -21.98 3.77
N PHE A 49 -18.36 -20.78 3.26
CA PHE A 49 -19.70 -20.42 2.82
C PHE A 49 -20.06 -20.98 1.44
N THR A 50 -19.11 -21.00 0.51
CA THR A 50 -19.36 -21.35 -0.90
C THR A 50 -19.03 -22.81 -1.23
N GLY A 51 -18.17 -23.46 -0.45
CA GLY A 51 -17.64 -24.79 -0.70
C GLY A 51 -16.72 -24.89 -1.93
N SER A 52 -16.37 -23.78 -2.57
CA SER A 52 -15.59 -23.74 -3.81
C SER A 52 -14.32 -22.91 -3.62
N GLU A 53 -13.17 -23.56 -3.83
CA GLU A 53 -11.86 -22.92 -3.73
C GLU A 53 -11.68 -21.82 -4.79
N SER A 54 -12.13 -22.06 -6.03
CA SER A 54 -12.01 -21.07 -7.10
C SER A 54 -12.83 -19.80 -6.84
N VAL A 55 -14.02 -19.94 -6.25
CA VAL A 55 -14.86 -18.79 -5.89
C VAL A 55 -14.24 -18.03 -4.71
N ALA A 56 -13.69 -18.75 -3.73
CA ALA A 56 -12.98 -18.15 -2.61
C ALA A 56 -11.76 -17.35 -3.07
N GLU A 57 -10.89 -17.94 -3.88
CA GLU A 57 -9.70 -17.28 -4.42
C GLU A 57 -10.06 -16.04 -5.26
N PHE A 58 -10.99 -16.20 -6.21
CA PHE A 58 -11.39 -15.10 -7.09
C PHE A 58 -12.05 -13.96 -6.31
N GLY A 59 -12.99 -14.28 -5.40
CA GLY A 59 -13.69 -13.29 -4.59
C GLY A 59 -12.73 -12.55 -3.64
N THR A 60 -11.79 -13.28 -3.03
CA THR A 60 -10.79 -12.68 -2.16
C THR A 60 -9.83 -11.79 -2.94
N ALA A 61 -9.24 -12.26 -4.03
CA ALA A 61 -8.25 -11.50 -4.79
C ALA A 61 -8.84 -10.29 -5.51
N SER A 62 -10.09 -10.36 -5.97
CA SER A 62 -10.67 -9.34 -6.86
C SER A 62 -11.47 -8.27 -6.11
N ILE A 63 -12.01 -8.59 -4.93
CA ILE A 63 -12.92 -7.71 -4.19
C ILE A 63 -12.39 -7.44 -2.79
N ILE A 64 -12.16 -8.50 -2.01
CA ILE A 64 -11.85 -8.34 -0.58
C ILE A 64 -10.46 -7.72 -0.40
N ALA A 65 -9.45 -8.23 -1.10
CA ALA A 65 -8.08 -7.78 -0.97
C ALA A 65 -7.91 -6.29 -1.30
N PRO A 66 -8.36 -5.78 -2.47
CA PRO A 66 -8.26 -4.34 -2.78
C PRO A 66 -8.93 -3.44 -1.74
N VAL A 67 -10.09 -3.85 -1.22
CA VAL A 67 -10.83 -3.07 -0.22
C VAL A 67 -10.08 -3.02 1.11
N ILE A 68 -9.61 -4.17 1.60
CA ILE A 68 -8.89 -4.26 2.88
C ILE A 68 -7.58 -3.50 2.81
N GLU A 69 -6.84 -3.65 1.72
CA GLU A 69 -5.57 -2.97 1.50
C GLU A 69 -5.76 -1.44 1.50
N GLU A 70 -6.77 -0.94 0.81
CA GLU A 70 -7.05 0.49 0.78
C GLU A 70 -7.49 1.04 2.14
N ILE A 71 -8.31 0.28 2.88
CA ILE A 71 -8.70 0.66 4.25
C ILE A 71 -7.49 0.75 5.16
N LEU A 72 -6.61 -0.26 5.17
CA LEU A 72 -5.46 -0.29 6.07
C LEU A 72 -4.42 0.80 5.76
N LYS A 73 -4.25 1.12 4.47
CA LYS A 73 -3.41 2.26 4.05
C LYS A 73 -4.06 3.59 4.41
N GLY A 74 -5.37 3.74 4.18
CA GLY A 74 -6.14 4.93 4.54
C GLY A 74 -6.17 5.20 6.05
N LEU A 75 -6.18 4.15 6.87
CA LEU A 75 -6.07 4.26 8.33
C LEU A 75 -4.77 4.93 8.76
N ALA A 76 -3.66 4.72 8.05
CA ALA A 76 -2.41 5.42 8.34
C ALA A 76 -2.57 6.94 8.22
N VAL A 77 -3.17 7.38 7.12
CA VAL A 77 -3.43 8.81 6.84
C VAL A 77 -4.43 9.37 7.85
N ALA A 78 -5.48 8.62 8.19
CA ALA A 78 -6.45 9.03 9.21
C ALA A 78 -5.78 9.20 10.59
N VAL A 79 -4.89 8.28 10.99
CA VAL A 79 -4.14 8.37 12.25
C VAL A 79 -3.26 9.62 12.27
N VAL A 80 -2.56 9.91 11.17
CA VAL A 80 -1.77 11.15 11.04
C VAL A 80 -2.68 12.37 11.14
N PHE A 81 -3.79 12.40 10.40
CA PHE A 81 -4.75 13.49 10.39
C PHE A 81 -5.36 13.78 11.78
N PHE A 82 -5.72 12.74 12.55
CA PHE A 82 -6.38 12.93 13.85
C PHE A 82 -5.39 13.20 15.00
N LEU A 83 -4.23 12.55 15.02
CA LEU A 83 -3.26 12.67 16.13
C LEU A 83 -2.22 13.77 15.89
N PHE A 84 -1.89 14.06 14.64
CA PHE A 84 -0.86 15.02 14.24
C PHE A 84 -1.46 16.15 13.40
N ARG A 85 -2.64 16.64 13.81
CA ARG A 85 -3.40 17.74 13.16
C ARG A 85 -2.59 19.00 12.81
N LYS A 86 -1.48 19.24 13.51
CA LYS A 86 -0.61 20.39 13.29
C LYS A 86 0.32 20.25 12.08
N GLU A 87 0.56 19.01 11.67
CA GLU A 87 1.41 18.63 10.53
C GLU A 87 0.53 18.18 9.34
N PHE A 88 -0.76 18.54 9.35
CA PHE A 88 -1.72 18.22 8.30
C PHE A 88 -2.55 19.47 8.03
N ASP A 89 -1.97 20.40 7.28
CA ASP A 89 -2.54 21.71 6.98
C ASP A 89 -3.01 21.83 5.52
N SER A 90 -2.62 20.89 4.66
CA SER A 90 -2.93 20.93 3.23
C SER A 90 -3.40 19.58 2.66
N VAL A 91 -4.03 19.62 1.48
CA VAL A 91 -4.32 18.40 0.69
C VAL A 91 -3.03 17.66 0.35
N LEU A 92 -1.94 18.41 0.14
CA LEU A 92 -0.66 17.87 -0.30
C LEU A 92 -0.09 16.91 0.74
N ASP A 93 -0.23 17.21 2.03
CA ASP A 93 0.26 16.40 3.14
C ASP A 93 -0.43 15.03 3.12
N GLY A 94 -1.76 15.01 2.91
CA GLY A 94 -2.52 13.78 2.73
C GLY A 94 -2.04 12.95 1.55
N ILE A 95 -1.68 13.61 0.44
CA ILE A 95 -1.11 12.95 -0.74
C ILE A 95 0.29 12.41 -0.42
N ILE A 96 1.14 13.17 0.29
CA ILE A 96 2.49 12.76 0.68
C ILE A 96 2.43 11.56 1.62
N TYR A 97 1.70 11.66 2.74
CA TYR A 97 1.57 10.58 3.70
C TYR A 97 0.94 9.34 3.06
N GLY A 98 -0.14 9.50 2.30
CA GLY A 98 -0.76 8.39 1.56
C GLY A 98 0.22 7.71 0.61
N SER A 99 0.93 8.49 -0.20
CA SER A 99 1.95 8.00 -1.12
C SER A 99 3.06 7.20 -0.42
N ILE A 100 3.55 7.69 0.72
CA ILE A 100 4.60 7.04 1.50
C ILE A 100 4.11 5.73 2.13
N VAL A 101 2.87 5.69 2.61
CA VAL A 101 2.24 4.45 3.10
C VAL A 101 2.10 3.45 1.95
N GLY A 102 1.64 3.91 0.78
CA GLY A 102 1.52 3.12 -0.43
C GLY A 102 2.83 2.50 -0.89
N LEU A 103 3.92 3.25 -0.82
CA LEU A 103 5.25 2.70 -1.08
C LEU A 103 5.65 1.61 -0.11
N GLY A 104 5.43 1.83 1.18
CA GLY A 104 5.77 0.86 2.22
C GLY A 104 5.02 -0.45 1.98
N PHE A 105 3.73 -0.35 1.68
CA PHE A 105 2.89 -1.49 1.32
C PHE A 105 3.44 -2.21 0.08
N ALA A 106 3.70 -1.46 -1.00
CA ALA A 106 4.22 -2.00 -2.25
C ALA A 106 5.59 -2.66 -2.09
N ALA A 107 6.43 -2.19 -1.15
CA ALA A 107 7.73 -2.80 -0.87
C ALA A 107 7.56 -4.24 -0.35
N THR A 108 6.66 -4.45 0.62
CA THR A 108 6.37 -5.79 1.15
C THR A 108 5.72 -6.68 0.09
N GLU A 109 4.70 -6.16 -0.59
CA GLU A 109 3.95 -6.90 -1.62
C GLU A 109 4.86 -7.35 -2.77
N ASN A 110 5.66 -6.44 -3.33
CA ASN A 110 6.57 -6.76 -4.42
C ASN A 110 7.63 -7.76 -3.99
N THR A 111 8.17 -7.63 -2.77
CA THR A 111 9.16 -8.58 -2.26
C THR A 111 8.57 -10.00 -2.18
N LEU A 112 7.36 -10.13 -1.63
CA LEU A 112 6.69 -11.43 -1.51
C LEU A 112 6.37 -12.02 -2.88
N TYR A 113 5.89 -11.20 -3.82
CA TYR A 113 5.54 -11.66 -5.15
C TYR A 113 6.78 -12.07 -5.97
N ILE A 114 7.84 -11.26 -5.96
CA ILE A 114 9.09 -11.59 -6.65
C ILE A 114 9.67 -12.90 -6.09
N TYR A 115 9.62 -13.09 -4.77
CA TYR A 115 10.08 -14.32 -4.16
C TYR A 115 9.23 -15.53 -4.59
N ARG A 116 7.91 -15.45 -4.47
CA ARG A 116 7.02 -16.57 -4.76
C ARG A 116 6.92 -16.87 -6.26
N ASN A 117 6.57 -15.89 -7.06
CA ASN A 117 6.28 -16.08 -8.49
C ASN A 117 7.51 -15.88 -9.38
N GLY A 118 8.58 -15.27 -8.86
CA GLY A 118 9.82 -15.10 -9.60
C GLY A 118 10.82 -16.19 -9.27
N TYR A 119 11.27 -16.20 -8.01
CA TYR A 119 12.35 -17.11 -7.58
C TYR A 119 11.91 -18.56 -7.45
N LEU A 120 10.78 -18.85 -6.79
CA LEU A 120 10.36 -20.24 -6.59
C LEU A 120 9.89 -20.90 -7.89
N GLU A 121 9.26 -20.16 -8.80
CA GLU A 121 8.76 -20.69 -10.08
C GLU A 121 9.82 -20.67 -11.20
N GLY A 122 10.58 -19.58 -11.33
CA GLY A 122 11.49 -19.33 -12.45
C GLY A 122 12.96 -19.20 -12.05
N GLY A 123 13.32 -19.48 -10.79
CA GLY A 123 14.69 -19.37 -10.29
C GLY A 123 15.25 -17.95 -10.38
N TRP A 124 16.56 -17.84 -10.60
CA TRP A 124 17.23 -16.54 -10.70
C TRP A 124 16.74 -15.71 -11.90
N GLU A 125 16.42 -16.35 -13.02
CA GLU A 125 15.91 -15.66 -14.22
C GLU A 125 14.53 -15.04 -13.95
N GLY A 126 13.59 -15.81 -13.40
CA GLY A 126 12.27 -15.32 -13.02
C GLY A 126 12.34 -14.19 -11.98
N LEU A 127 13.25 -14.30 -11.01
CA LEU A 127 13.52 -13.21 -10.05
C LEU A 127 13.98 -11.94 -10.78
N PHE A 128 14.98 -12.01 -11.67
CA PHE A 128 15.50 -10.82 -12.36
C PHE A 128 14.43 -10.15 -13.22
N VAL A 129 13.64 -10.94 -13.96
CA VAL A 129 12.56 -10.42 -14.80
C VAL A 129 11.49 -9.72 -13.95
N LEU A 130 11.02 -10.37 -12.87
CA LEU A 130 9.99 -9.77 -12.02
C LEU A 130 10.50 -8.58 -11.20
N VAL A 131 11.77 -8.54 -10.80
CA VAL A 131 12.37 -7.36 -10.17
C VAL A 131 12.29 -6.16 -11.11
N ILE A 132 12.71 -6.32 -12.36
CA ILE A 132 12.68 -5.23 -13.35
C ILE A 132 11.23 -4.76 -13.57
N ILE A 133 10.31 -5.69 -13.83
CA ILE A 133 8.90 -5.38 -14.09
C ILE A 133 8.27 -4.69 -12.87
N ARG A 134 8.43 -5.25 -11.68
CA ARG A 134 7.69 -4.78 -10.49
C ARG A 134 8.29 -3.53 -9.87
N VAL A 135 9.61 -3.43 -9.79
CA VAL A 135 10.25 -2.25 -9.20
C VAL A 135 10.09 -1.03 -10.12
N ILE A 136 10.11 -1.22 -11.44
CA ILE A 136 9.99 -0.12 -12.40
C ILE A 136 8.52 0.20 -12.73
N LEU A 137 7.68 -0.79 -13.06
CA LEU A 137 6.30 -0.53 -13.50
C LEU A 137 5.33 -0.44 -12.32
N VAL A 138 5.35 -1.43 -11.43
CA VAL A 138 4.36 -1.53 -10.34
C VAL A 138 4.66 -0.54 -9.22
N GLY A 139 5.94 -0.36 -8.87
CA GLY A 139 6.37 0.65 -7.91
C GLY A 139 5.92 2.08 -8.26
N TRP A 140 5.84 2.41 -9.56
CA TRP A 140 5.32 3.70 -10.03
C TRP A 140 3.79 3.78 -9.94
N MET A 141 3.09 2.66 -10.10
CA MET A 141 1.63 2.61 -10.04
C MET A 141 1.10 2.90 -8.63
N HIS A 142 1.66 2.28 -7.59
CA HIS A 142 1.26 2.55 -6.18
C HIS A 142 1.53 3.99 -5.74
N ALA A 143 2.55 4.59 -6.34
CA ALA A 143 3.01 5.94 -6.11
C ALA A 143 2.11 7.03 -6.71
N PHE A 144 1.42 6.74 -7.83
CA PHE A 144 0.62 7.71 -8.58
C PHE A 144 -0.89 7.56 -8.40
N LEU A 145 -1.40 6.39 -7.95
CA LEU A 145 -2.85 6.13 -7.85
C LEU A 145 -3.48 6.43 -6.48
N GLN A 146 -2.68 6.60 -5.43
CA GLN A 146 -3.17 6.94 -4.09
C GLN A 146 -3.55 8.41 -3.80
N PRO A 147 -3.31 9.43 -4.67
CA PRO A 147 -3.84 10.78 -4.44
C PRO A 147 -5.37 10.87 -4.39
N SER A 148 -6.10 9.84 -4.86
CA SER A 148 -7.56 9.88 -4.95
C SER A 148 -8.29 9.81 -3.60
N GLN A 149 -7.72 9.16 -2.57
CA GLN A 149 -8.36 9.02 -1.26
C GLN A 149 -8.20 10.27 -0.38
N ALA A 150 -7.09 11.01 -0.51
CA ALA A 150 -6.87 12.26 0.20
C ALA A 150 -7.93 13.33 -0.14
N LEU A 151 -8.44 13.30 -1.37
CA LEU A 151 -9.50 14.20 -1.85
C LEU A 151 -10.86 13.94 -1.18
N VAL A 152 -11.16 12.68 -0.84
CA VAL A 152 -12.48 12.28 -0.28
C VAL A 152 -12.63 12.73 1.18
N LEU A 153 -11.54 12.77 1.94
CA LEU A 153 -11.56 13.21 3.34
C LEU A 153 -11.74 14.73 3.48
N GLN A 154 -11.34 15.53 2.48
CA GLN A 154 -11.49 16.99 2.52
C GLN A 154 -12.77 17.53 1.89
N LEU A 155 -13.46 16.76 1.03
CA LEU A 155 -14.78 17.17 0.52
C LEU A 155 -15.90 17.16 1.59
N ARG A 156 -15.57 16.81 2.84
CA ARG A 156 -16.50 16.73 3.97
C ARG A 156 -16.10 17.60 5.19
N ALA A 157 -15.03 18.38 5.09
CA ALA A 157 -14.62 19.34 6.13
C ALA A 157 -14.83 20.77 5.62
#